data_AF-B3M9K0-F1
#
_entry.id   AF-B3M9K0-F1
#
_cell.length_a   1.000
_cell.length_b   1.000
_cell.length_c   1.000
_cell.angle_alpha   90.00
_cell.angle_beta   90.00
_cell.angle_gamma   90.00
#
_symmetry.space_group_name_H-M   'P 1'
#
loop_
_entity.id
_entity.type
_entity.pdbx_description
1 polymer ?
#
loop_
_entity_poly.entity_id
_entity_poly.type
_entity_poly.pdbx_seq_one_letter_code
_entity_poly.pdbx_strand_id
1 'polypeptide(L)'
;MTEPSVSYALYLHRRELGRPKRRLMRIASTKLQLTNELIQLQQRRQWESAFDPNFDAEASIQQSSALNREREYRDRLKRSMQRQLEKQQQRQRQHLEQMGKL
;
A
#
# COMPACT_ATOMS: atom_id res chain seq x y z
N MET A 1 28.41 -10.79 -4.20
CA MET A 1 27.52 -9.95 -3.39
C MET A 1 26.45 -9.41 -4.32
N THR A 2 25.23 -9.95 -4.24
CA THR A 2 24.10 -9.45 -5.03
C THR A 2 23.64 -8.14 -4.41
N GLU A 3 23.77 -7.03 -5.14
CA GLU A 3 23.16 -5.77 -4.73
C GLU A 3 21.67 -6.00 -4.43
N PRO A 4 21.09 -5.36 -3.39
CA PRO A 4 19.68 -5.48 -3.12
C PRO A 4 18.93 -4.87 -4.31
N SER A 5 18.43 -5.73 -5.20
CA SER A 5 17.59 -5.28 -6.29
C SER A 5 16.36 -4.63 -5.67
N VAL A 6 16.24 -3.32 -5.85
CA VAL A 6 15.08 -2.57 -5.37
C VAL A 6 13.86 -3.16 -6.07
N SER A 7 12.89 -3.69 -5.30
CA SER A 7 11.62 -4.19 -5.86
C SER A 7 11.10 -3.20 -6.91
N TYR A 8 10.71 -3.69 -8.08
CA TYR A 8 10.29 -2.84 -9.20
C TYR A 8 9.18 -1.84 -8.80
N ALA A 9 8.30 -2.25 -7.88
CA ALA A 9 7.29 -1.36 -7.29
C ALA A 9 7.92 -0.20 -6.49
N LEU A 10 8.96 -0.47 -5.69
CA LEU A 10 9.68 0.53 -4.92
C LEU A 10 10.48 1.49 -5.82
N TYR A 11 11.05 0.98 -6.91
CA TYR A 11 11.66 1.81 -7.96
C TYR A 11 10.63 2.76 -8.59
N LEU A 12 9.46 2.25 -9.01
CA LEU A 12 8.39 3.06 -9.58
C LEU A 12 7.88 4.11 -8.58
N HIS A 13 7.80 3.77 -7.30
CA HIS A 13 7.39 4.70 -6.25
C HIS A 13 8.35 5.88 -6.13
N ARG A 14 9.66 5.61 -6.03
CA ARG A 14 10.71 6.64 -5.96
C ARG A 14 10.70 7.52 -7.19
N ARG A 15 10.56 6.93 -8.38
CA ARG A 15 10.48 7.68 -9.64
C ARG A 15 9.28 8.61 -9.70
N GLU A 16 8.12 8.20 -9.19
CA GLU A 16 6.91 9.03 -9.19
C GLU A 16 6.97 10.16 -8.14
N LEU A 17 7.64 9.93 -6.99
CA LEU A 17 7.94 10.98 -6.01
C LEU A 17 8.88 12.06 -6.55
N GLY A 18 9.80 11.71 -7.45
CA GLY A 18 10.71 12.66 -8.09
C GLY A 18 10.05 13.56 -9.15
N ARG A 19 8.79 13.32 -9.53
CA ARG A 19 8.13 14.11 -10.60
C ARG A 19 7.65 15.48 -10.09
N PRO A 20 7.70 16.53 -10.92
CA PRO A 20 7.10 17.83 -10.59
C PRO A 20 5.57 17.77 -10.49
N LYS A 21 4.91 17.10 -11.45
CA LYS A 21 3.46 16.83 -11.46
C LYS A 21 3.19 15.39 -11.03
N ARG A 22 3.32 15.14 -9.73
CA ARG A 22 3.16 13.81 -9.13
C ARG A 22 1.75 13.28 -9.32
N ARG A 23 1.61 12.03 -9.76
CA ARG A 23 0.31 11.35 -9.80
C ARG A 23 0.03 10.74 -8.43
N LEU A 24 -0.62 11.50 -7.54
CA LEU A 24 -0.89 11.09 -6.15
C LEU A 24 -1.59 9.73 -6.06
N MET A 25 -2.56 9.45 -6.94
CA MET A 25 -3.22 8.15 -7.00
C MET A 25 -2.25 7.01 -7.33
N ARG A 26 -1.28 7.25 -8.22
CA ARG A 26 -0.26 6.23 -8.55
C ARG A 26 0.67 5.98 -7.38
N ILE A 27 1.11 7.05 -6.70
CA ILE A 27 1.91 6.96 -5.47
C ILE A 27 1.17 6.13 -4.41
N ALA A 28 -0.12 6.41 -4.21
CA ALA A 28 -0.97 5.70 -3.26
C ALA A 28 -1.19 4.23 -3.66
N SER A 29 -1.48 3.94 -4.93
CA SER A 29 -1.58 2.57 -5.46
C SER A 29 -0.31 1.77 -5.22
N THR A 30 0.86 2.34 -5.51
CA THR A 30 2.14 1.66 -5.30
C THR A 30 2.44 1.44 -3.82
N LYS A 31 2.10 2.40 -2.94
CA LYS A 31 2.19 2.19 -1.48
C LYS A 31 1.29 1.04 -1.03
N LEU A 32 0.06 1.00 -1.51
CA LEU A 32 -0.89 -0.07 -1.19
C LEU A 32 -0.37 -1.45 -1.61
N GLN A 33 0.22 -1.54 -2.82
CA GLN A 33 0.84 -2.76 -3.30
C GLN A 33 2.00 -3.21 -2.39
N LEU A 34 2.94 -2.31 -2.09
CA LEU A 34 4.10 -2.61 -1.24
C LEU A 34 3.67 -3.04 0.17
N THR A 35 2.68 -2.37 0.77
CA THR A 35 2.14 -2.76 2.08
C THR A 35 1.51 -4.16 2.04
N ASN A 36 0.81 -4.53 0.97
CA ASN A 36 0.27 -5.89 0.83
C ASN A 36 1.37 -6.94 0.73
N GLU A 37 2.41 -6.69 -0.09
CA GLU A 37 3.57 -7.59 -0.23
C GLU A 37 4.28 -7.78 1.12
N LEU A 38 4.48 -6.71 1.89
CA LEU A 38 5.07 -6.76 3.22
C LEU A 38 4.24 -7.58 4.22
N ILE A 39 2.92 -7.36 4.24
CA ILE A 39 2.01 -8.14 5.10
C ILE A 39 2.10 -9.63 4.76
N GLN A 40 2.06 -9.99 3.47
CA GLN A 40 2.14 -11.39 3.03
C GLN A 40 3.47 -12.03 3.40
N LEU A 41 4.59 -11.32 3.16
CA LEU A 41 5.92 -11.81 3.50
C LEU A 41 6.06 -12.05 5.01
N GLN A 42 5.58 -11.11 5.83
CA GLN A 42 5.67 -11.22 7.28
C GLN A 42 4.78 -12.35 7.81
N GLN A 43 3.57 -12.53 7.27
CA GLN A 43 2.72 -13.69 7.62
C GLN A 43 3.40 -15.02 7.31
N ARG A 44 4.06 -15.13 6.14
CA ARG A 44 4.80 -16.33 5.77
C ARG A 44 5.96 -16.61 6.74
N ARG A 45 6.73 -15.57 7.09
CA ARG A 45 7.83 -15.69 8.07
C ARG A 45 7.33 -16.14 9.44
N GLN A 46 6.20 -15.59 9.91
CA GLN A 46 5.59 -16.01 11.18
C GLN A 46 5.18 -17.49 11.16
N TRP A 47 4.60 -17.95 10.05
CA TRP A 47 4.29 -19.37 9.85
C TRP A 47 5.52 -20.26 9.87
N GLU A 48 6.60 -19.85 9.20
CA GLU A 48 7.87 -20.58 9.16
C GLU A 48 8.54 -20.64 10.55
N SER A 49 8.50 -19.55 11.32
CA SER A 49 9.09 -19.48 12.67
C SER A 49 8.27 -20.15 13.77
N ALA A 50 6.98 -20.44 13.54
CA ALA A 50 6.10 -21.03 14.56
C ALA A 50 6.53 -22.45 14.99
N PHE A 51 7.39 -23.09 14.19
CA PHE A 51 7.95 -24.41 14.44
C PHE A 51 9.43 -24.36 14.86
N ASP A 52 9.99 -23.17 15.06
CA ASP A 52 11.38 -23.00 15.49
C ASP A 52 11.51 -23.33 16.99
N PRO A 53 12.39 -24.27 17.39
CA PRO A 53 12.64 -24.55 18.80
C PRO A 53 13.21 -23.36 19.59
N ASN A 54 13.73 -22.32 18.92
CA ASN A 54 14.18 -21.07 19.54
C ASN A 54 13.15 -19.94 19.44
N PHE A 55 11.86 -20.27 19.29
CA PHE A 55 10.80 -19.29 19.12
C PHE A 55 10.73 -18.29 20.30
N ASP A 56 10.94 -17.01 19.98
CA ASP A 56 10.74 -15.91 20.91
C ASP A 56 9.29 -15.40 20.82
N ALA A 57 8.51 -15.71 21.86
CA ALA A 57 7.11 -15.34 21.96
C ALA A 57 6.90 -13.82 22.04
N GLU A 58 7.80 -13.08 22.70
CA GLU A 58 7.66 -11.62 22.85
C GLU A 58 7.92 -10.93 21.52
N ALA A 59 8.97 -11.34 20.80
CA ALA A 59 9.25 -10.87 19.46
C ALA A 59 8.08 -11.17 18.50
N SER A 60 7.45 -12.34 18.61
CA SER A 60 6.30 -12.71 17.79
C SER A 60 5.07 -11.83 18.05
N ILE A 61 4.81 -11.47 19.31
CA ILE A 61 3.73 -10.54 19.70
C ILE A 61 4.01 -9.15 19.11
N GLN A 62 5.23 -8.64 19.21
CA GLN A 62 5.62 -7.34 18.65
C GLN A 62 5.44 -7.32 17.12
N GLN A 63 5.87 -8.38 16.42
CA GLN A 63 5.67 -8.52 14.98
C GLN A 63 4.18 -8.55 14.60
N SER A 64 3.35 -9.23 15.39
CA SER A 64 1.90 -9.28 15.19
C SER A 64 1.25 -7.91 15.38
N SER A 65 1.70 -7.13 16.36
CA SER A 65 1.27 -5.73 16.56
C SER A 65 1.66 -4.85 15.37
N ALA A 66 2.89 -4.98 14.86
CA ALA A 66 3.35 -4.27 13.67
C ALA A 66 2.49 -4.62 12.43
N LEU A 67 2.20 -5.90 12.22
CA LEU A 67 1.31 -6.36 11.14
C LEU A 67 -0.09 -5.75 11.23
N ASN A 68 -0.65 -5.64 12.42
CA ASN A 68 -1.96 -5.01 12.62
C ASN A 68 -1.93 -3.52 12.23
N ARG A 69 -0.88 -2.79 12.61
CA ARG A 69 -0.69 -1.38 12.20
C ARG A 69 -0.60 -1.24 10.69
N GLU A 70 0.13 -2.12 10.01
CA GLU A 70 0.24 -2.12 8.55
C GLU A 70 -1.11 -2.41 7.88
N ARG A 71 -1.91 -3.34 8.41
CA ARG A 71 -3.27 -3.62 7.92
C ARG A 71 -4.20 -2.42 8.09
N GLU A 72 -4.16 -1.77 9.25
CA GLU A 72 -4.93 -0.55 9.49
C GLU A 72 -4.53 0.56 8.52
N TYR A 73 -3.23 0.76 8.31
CA TYR A 73 -2.72 1.74 7.35
C TYR A 73 -3.22 1.46 5.94
N ARG A 74 -3.11 0.20 5.48
CA ARG A 74 -3.63 -0.27 4.18
C ARG A 74 -5.11 0.05 4.03
N ASP A 75 -5.92 -0.26 5.03
CA ASP A 75 -7.36 -0.08 4.96
C ASP A 75 -7.76 1.41 4.94
N ARG A 76 -7.07 2.24 5.73
CA ARG A 76 -7.24 3.71 5.69
C ARG A 76 -6.84 4.28 4.32
N LEU A 77 -5.72 3.83 3.77
CA LEU A 77 -5.24 4.26 2.45
C LEU A 77 -6.22 3.87 1.33
N LYS A 78 -6.70 2.62 1.34
CA LYS A 78 -7.69 2.12 0.39
C LYS A 78 -8.99 2.94 0.45
N ARG A 79 -9.50 3.24 1.65
CA ARG A 79 -10.69 4.09 1.83
C ARG A 79 -10.47 5.51 1.31
N SER A 80 -9.29 6.10 1.56
CA SER A 80 -8.95 7.44 1.07
C SER A 80 -8.92 7.49 -0.46
N MET A 81 -8.30 6.50 -1.09
CA MET A 81 -8.24 6.37 -2.54
C MET A 81 -9.63 6.22 -3.15
N GLN A 82 -10.48 5.39 -2.55
CA GLN A 82 -11.86 5.18 -2.99
C GLN A 82 -12.67 6.49 -2.95
N ARG A 83 -12.63 7.22 -1.83
CA ARG A 83 -13.29 8.54 -1.69
C ARG A 83 -12.78 9.55 -2.71
N GLN A 84 -11.48 9.52 -3.02
CA GLN A 84 -10.90 10.42 -4.01
C GLN A 84 -11.40 10.10 -5.43
N LEU A 85 -11.54 8.81 -5.76
CA LEU A 85 -12.10 8.37 -7.03
C LEU A 85 -13.58 8.76 -7.16
N GLU A 86 -14.37 8.56 -6.11
CA GLU A 86 -15.79 8.96 -6.07
C GLU A 86 -15.96 10.47 -6.28
N LYS A 87 -15.16 11.28 -5.60
CA LYS A 87 -15.15 12.74 -5.80
C LYS A 87 -14.78 13.13 -7.23
N GLN A 88 -13.83 12.43 -7.85
CA GLN A 88 -13.44 12.68 -9.22
C GLN A 88 -14.57 12.33 -10.20
N GLN A 89 -15.22 11.19 -10.01
CA GLN A 89 -16.36 10.75 -10.82
C GLN A 89 -17.55 11.72 -10.68
N GLN A 90 -17.85 12.18 -9.47
CA GLN A 90 -18.93 13.13 -9.23
C GLN A 90 -18.68 14.47 -9.93
N ARG A 91 -17.46 15.02 -9.83
CA ARG A 91 -17.06 16.23 -10.56
C ARG A 91 -17.18 16.06 -12.07
N GLN A 92 -16.80 14.88 -12.58
CA GLN A 92 -16.90 14.58 -14.01
C GLN A 92 -18.37 14.55 -14.48
N ARG A 93 -19.27 13.95 -13.70
CA ARG A 93 -20.72 13.95 -14.00
C ARG A 93 -21.29 15.36 -14.01
N GLN A 94 -21.01 16.16 -12.98
CA GLN A 94 -21.45 17.56 -12.91
C GLN A 94 -20.95 18.38 -14.10
N HIS A 95 -19.71 18.18 -14.53
CA HIS A 95 -19.16 18.86 -15.70
C HIS A 95 -19.84 18.44 -17.01
N LEU A 96 -20.22 17.17 -17.15
CA LEU A 96 -20.95 16.67 -18.32
C LEU A 96 -22.40 17.20 -18.36
N GLU A 97 -23.08 17.26 -17.21
CA GLU A 97 -24.40 17.88 -17.06
C GLU A 97 -24.36 19.37 -17.43
N GLN A 98 -23.34 20.12 -16.97
CA GLN A 98 -23.18 21.54 -17.31
C GLN A 98 -22.92 21.77 -18.81
N MET A 99 -22.31 20.81 -19.50
CA MET A 99 -22.09 20.89 -20.95
C MET A 99 -23.29 20.40 -21.78
N GLY A 100 -24.41 20.00 -21.15
CA GLY A 100 -25.58 19.44 -21.83
C GLY A 100 -25.29 18.11 -22.55
N LYS A 101 -24.28 17.36 -22.09
CA LYS A 101 -23.86 16.07 -22.66
C LYS A 101 -24.43 14.86 -21.90
N LEU A 102 -25.31 15.12 -20.94
CA LEU A 102 -26.08 14.16 -20.15
C LEU A 102 -27.51 14.69 -20.00
#